data_AF-I1HC62-F1
#
_entry.id   AF-I1HC62-F1
#
_cell.length_a   1.000
_cell.length_b   1.000
_cell.length_c   1.000
_cell.angle_alpha   90.00
_cell.angle_beta   90.00
_cell.angle_gamma   90.00
#
_symmetry.space_group_name_H-M   'P 1'
#
loop_
_entity.id
_entity.type
_entity.pdbx_description
1 polymer ?
#
loop_
_entity_poly.entity_id
_entity_poly.type
_entity_poly.pdbx_seq_one_letter_code
_entity_poly.pdbx_strand_id
1 'polypeptide(L)'
;MGLPPPLPSLLLLIILLVAGSITHNSGNAAASSSSSPIKNVVVLALENRSFDHMLGWMRRLLGLPIDGLTGAECNPFTTSSSPSLPPICVSSDADLVVPSDPGHSFEDVLDQVFGFRPPAPNPRNQSQSPPPNPTMSGFVRSALSVDGARLPSAVMRGFTPRLLPSFSALAAGFAVFDRWFSSIPGPTQPNRLFLYSATSHGAVAHDKLRLLAGYPQRTIFDSLADESLPFAVYFKSIPTTLFFRRLRTVRAAAGSFHFYDDTFRSHARTGTLPALSVIEPRYFDVPSAGAPADDDHPAHDVAQGQRLVKDVYEALRAGPQWNSTLLIVTYDEHGGFYDHVATPVAGVPSPDAVRGPLPFFFKFDRLGVRVPTIMVSPWIKKGTVVGRPPNGPTATSEYEHSSIPATIKKIFNLRSDFLTKRDEWAGTFEHIFTELKEPRTDCPETLPEVPFERTRPAKEHGLLSDFQRELVELAGFLNGDYMLASFAQEAQKNMTVKQADAYVRRAITSFLQASKQARRLGANESAIVTMRSSLTSKSTTSSP
;
A
#
# COMPACT_ATOMS: atom_id res chain seq x y z
N MET A 1 46.96 71.13 3.06
CA MET A 1 46.15 72.25 2.56
C MET A 1 45.57 71.79 1.24
N GLY A 2 44.30 71.46 1.04
CA GLY A 2 43.05 72.01 1.58
C GLY A 2 42.25 72.53 0.39
N LEU A 3 41.44 71.69 -0.26
CA LEU A 3 40.57 72.05 -1.39
C LEU A 3 39.15 72.34 -0.88
N PRO A 4 38.49 73.39 -1.39
CA PRO A 4 37.03 73.50 -1.40
C PRO A 4 36.43 73.49 -2.83
N PRO A 5 35.09 73.34 -2.96
CA PRO A 5 34.40 72.89 -4.17
C PRO A 5 33.75 74.05 -4.96
N PRO A 6 33.19 73.81 -6.16
CA PRO A 6 32.37 74.81 -6.84
C PRO A 6 30.85 74.59 -6.66
N LEU A 7 30.16 75.74 -6.62
CA LEU A 7 28.73 75.97 -6.49
C LEU A 7 27.91 75.62 -7.75
N PRO A 8 26.56 75.56 -7.64
CA PRO A 8 25.67 75.02 -8.67
C PRO A 8 25.04 76.13 -9.55
N SER A 9 24.46 75.72 -10.68
CA SER A 9 23.47 76.54 -11.40
C SER A 9 22.28 75.71 -11.86
N LEU A 10 21.14 76.36 -11.66
CA LEU A 10 19.76 75.92 -11.68
C LEU A 10 19.23 75.77 -13.12
N LEU A 11 18.43 74.74 -13.40
CA LEU A 11 17.46 74.81 -14.50
C LEU A 11 16.12 74.21 -14.04
N LEU A 12 15.08 75.02 -14.19
CA LEU A 12 13.69 74.79 -13.80
C LEU A 12 12.97 73.96 -14.89
N LEU A 13 12.14 72.98 -14.52
CA LEU A 13 10.94 72.68 -15.30
C LEU A 13 9.88 71.94 -14.44
N ILE A 14 8.68 72.50 -14.41
CA ILE A 14 7.45 71.95 -13.83
C ILE A 14 6.69 71.24 -14.94
N ILE A 15 6.26 69.99 -14.74
CA ILE A 15 5.15 69.39 -15.52
C ILE A 15 4.22 68.59 -14.59
N LEU A 16 2.93 68.90 -14.71
CA LEU A 16 1.77 68.35 -14.01
C LEU A 16 1.40 66.92 -14.45
N LEU A 17 0.74 66.21 -13.52
CA LEU A 17 0.11 64.90 -13.67
C LEU A 17 -0.97 64.83 -14.76
N VAL A 18 -1.00 63.69 -15.47
CA VAL A 18 -2.25 63.00 -15.84
C VAL A 18 -2.10 61.53 -15.48
N ALA A 19 -3.06 61.02 -14.70
CA ALA A 19 -3.12 59.67 -14.20
C ALA A 19 -3.62 58.68 -15.27
N GLY A 20 -2.94 57.54 -15.38
CA GLY A 20 -3.40 56.34 -16.07
C GLY A 20 -2.95 55.12 -15.26
N SER A 21 -3.89 54.48 -14.57
CA SER A 21 -3.67 53.36 -13.67
C SER A 21 -3.41 52.06 -14.43
N ILE A 22 -2.21 51.50 -14.29
CA ILE A 22 -1.97 50.05 -14.48
C ILE A 22 -1.73 49.48 -13.09
N THR A 23 -2.76 48.84 -12.52
CA THR A 23 -2.65 48.09 -11.28
C THR A 23 -1.96 46.77 -11.58
N HIS A 24 -0.66 46.67 -11.29
CA HIS A 24 -0.03 45.38 -11.02
C HIS A 24 -0.55 44.90 -9.66
N ASN A 25 -1.58 44.05 -9.70
CA ASN A 25 -2.12 43.42 -8.51
C ASN A 25 -1.13 42.33 -8.06
N SER A 26 -0.13 42.72 -7.28
CA SER A 26 0.66 41.80 -6.47
C SER A 26 -0.22 41.27 -5.35
N GLY A 27 -1.09 40.32 -5.69
CA GLY A 27 -1.88 39.57 -4.74
C GLY A 27 -0.96 38.71 -3.89
N ASN A 28 -0.42 39.30 -2.82
CA ASN A 28 0.04 38.58 -1.65
C ASN A 28 -1.20 37.88 -1.05
N ALA A 29 -1.56 36.73 -1.58
CA ALA A 29 -2.35 35.77 -0.86
C ALA A 29 -1.43 35.23 0.25
N ALA A 30 -1.50 35.87 1.42
CA ALA A 30 -1.12 35.21 2.66
C ALA A 30 -1.99 33.95 2.74
N ALA A 31 -1.47 32.82 2.27
CA ALA A 31 -2.07 31.52 2.47
C ALA A 31 -2.13 31.34 3.98
N SER A 32 -3.31 31.51 4.56
CA SER A 32 -3.57 31.15 5.94
C SER A 32 -3.17 29.69 6.09
N SER A 33 -2.08 29.44 6.80
CA SER A 33 -1.61 28.10 7.14
C SER A 33 -2.58 27.47 8.14
N SER A 34 -3.78 27.11 7.70
CA SER A 34 -4.68 26.30 8.51
C SER A 34 -4.01 24.94 8.67
N SER A 35 -3.42 24.69 9.84
CA SER A 35 -2.83 23.39 10.16
C SER A 35 -3.91 22.32 9.97
N SER A 36 -3.61 21.25 9.24
CA SER A 36 -4.53 20.13 9.03
C SER A 36 -5.15 19.67 10.37
N PRO A 37 -6.46 19.35 10.42
CA PRO A 37 -7.08 18.81 11.63
C PRO A 37 -6.57 17.39 11.94
N ILE A 38 -6.01 16.71 10.93
CA ILE A 38 -5.45 15.37 11.08
C ILE A 38 -4.10 15.44 11.78
N LYS A 39 -3.98 14.72 12.89
CA LYS A 39 -2.76 14.56 13.69
C LYS A 39 -2.24 13.13 13.67
N ASN A 40 -3.10 12.15 13.37
CA ASN A 40 -2.73 10.73 13.27
C ASN A 40 -3.26 10.14 11.97
N VAL A 41 -2.38 9.49 11.20
CA VAL A 41 -2.74 8.70 10.02
C VAL A 41 -2.62 7.23 10.35
N VAL A 42 -3.67 6.47 10.10
CA VAL A 42 -3.71 5.01 10.25
C VAL A 42 -3.82 4.39 8.88
N VAL A 43 -2.88 3.53 8.49
CA VAL A 43 -2.87 2.86 7.19
C VAL A 43 -3.05 1.36 7.39
N LEU A 44 -4.10 0.81 6.78
CA LEU A 44 -4.33 -0.63 6.64
C LEU A 44 -4.28 -0.98 5.16
N ALA A 45 -3.24 -1.71 4.75
CA ALA A 45 -3.10 -2.25 3.40
C ALA A 45 -3.41 -3.74 3.41
N LEU A 46 -4.50 -4.11 2.74
CA LEU A 46 -4.94 -5.48 2.46
C LEU A 46 -4.28 -5.99 1.16
N GLU A 47 -4.56 -7.22 0.78
CA GLU A 47 -3.84 -7.97 -0.27
C GLU A 47 -4.75 -8.31 -1.46
N ASN A 48 -4.23 -8.09 -2.67
CA ASN A 48 -4.60 -8.85 -3.88
C ASN A 48 -6.08 -8.79 -4.30
N ARG A 49 -6.63 -7.58 -4.39
CA ARG A 49 -8.02 -7.34 -4.84
C ARG A 49 -8.12 -6.10 -5.72
N SER A 50 -8.75 -6.24 -6.89
CA SER A 50 -9.06 -5.09 -7.75
C SER A 50 -10.21 -4.25 -7.20
N PHE A 51 -10.31 -3.00 -7.65
CA PHE A 51 -11.44 -2.13 -7.28
C PHE A 51 -12.77 -2.74 -7.72
N ASP A 52 -12.89 -3.18 -8.98
CA ASP A 52 -14.16 -3.75 -9.46
C ASP A 52 -14.57 -5.05 -8.77
N HIS A 53 -13.59 -5.85 -8.34
CA HIS A 53 -13.86 -7.08 -7.61
C HIS A 53 -14.49 -6.80 -6.24
N MET A 54 -14.07 -5.74 -5.55
CA MET A 54 -14.57 -5.41 -4.21
C MET A 54 -15.71 -4.39 -4.23
N LEU A 55 -15.52 -3.26 -4.91
CA LEU A 55 -16.41 -2.10 -4.85
C LEU A 55 -17.19 -1.88 -6.15
N GLY A 56 -16.83 -2.55 -7.25
CA GLY A 56 -17.41 -2.31 -8.58
C GLY A 56 -18.93 -2.38 -8.64
N TRP A 57 -19.54 -3.32 -7.90
CA TRP A 57 -21.00 -3.47 -7.88
C TRP A 57 -21.73 -2.49 -6.96
N MET A 58 -21.03 -1.68 -6.15
CA MET A 58 -21.67 -0.68 -5.28
C MET A 58 -22.37 0.41 -6.08
N ARG A 59 -21.89 0.73 -7.29
CA ARG A 59 -22.57 1.67 -8.20
C ARG A 59 -24.00 1.21 -8.50
N ARG A 60 -24.12 -0.02 -9.00
CA ARG A 60 -25.41 -0.58 -9.45
C ARG A 60 -26.31 -0.98 -8.28
N LEU A 61 -25.74 -1.48 -7.19
CA LEU A 61 -26.51 -2.10 -6.10
C LEU A 61 -26.74 -1.17 -4.90
N LEU A 62 -25.94 -0.11 -4.72
CA LEU A 62 -26.16 0.92 -3.68
C LEU A 62 -26.42 2.32 -4.25
N GLY A 63 -26.28 2.52 -5.56
CA GLY A 63 -26.44 3.84 -6.18
C GLY A 63 -25.29 4.81 -5.89
N LEU A 64 -24.13 4.33 -5.44
CA LEU A 64 -22.96 5.19 -5.22
C LEU A 64 -22.44 5.72 -6.57
N PRO A 65 -22.11 7.01 -6.71
CA PRO A 65 -21.66 7.61 -7.96
C PRO A 65 -20.18 7.33 -8.23
N ILE A 66 -19.75 6.08 -8.06
CA ILE A 66 -18.39 5.61 -8.35
C ILE A 66 -18.27 5.14 -9.81
N ASP A 67 -17.08 5.19 -10.37
CA ASP A 67 -16.71 4.55 -11.64
C ASP A 67 -16.61 3.02 -11.49
N GLY A 68 -17.76 2.38 -11.24
CA GLY A 68 -17.90 0.93 -11.07
C GLY A 68 -18.63 0.23 -12.21
N LEU A 69 -18.67 -1.10 -12.12
CA LEU A 69 -19.25 -2.02 -13.11
C LEU A 69 -20.71 -1.71 -13.47
N THR A 70 -20.99 -1.79 -14.77
CA THR A 70 -22.34 -1.71 -15.34
C THR A 70 -23.02 -3.09 -15.40
N GLY A 71 -22.22 -4.15 -15.46
CA GLY A 71 -22.65 -5.53 -15.68
C GLY A 71 -22.55 -6.00 -17.13
N ALA A 72 -22.04 -5.15 -18.03
CA ALA A 72 -21.84 -5.46 -19.45
C ALA A 72 -20.37 -5.71 -19.80
N GLU A 73 -19.45 -5.50 -18.86
CA GLU A 73 -18.02 -5.69 -19.04
C GLU A 73 -17.71 -7.17 -19.24
N CYS A 74 -16.96 -7.49 -20.30
CA CYS A 74 -16.55 -8.84 -20.61
C CYS A 74 -15.08 -8.91 -21.03
N ASN A 75 -14.43 -10.01 -20.68
CA ASN A 75 -13.04 -10.28 -21.04
C ASN A 75 -12.97 -11.41 -22.06
N PRO A 76 -12.21 -11.26 -23.16
CA PRO A 76 -12.10 -12.30 -24.19
C PRO A 76 -11.61 -13.64 -23.64
N PHE A 77 -12.23 -14.72 -24.10
CA PHE A 77 -11.72 -16.06 -23.88
C PHE A 77 -10.80 -16.46 -25.03
N THR A 78 -9.47 -16.41 -24.82
CA THR A 78 -8.49 -16.78 -25.84
C THR A 78 -7.58 -17.89 -25.33
N THR A 79 -7.59 -19.05 -26.02
CA THR A 79 -6.60 -20.13 -25.83
C THR A 79 -5.81 -20.34 -27.12
N SER A 80 -4.59 -20.86 -27.01
CA SER A 80 -3.75 -21.22 -28.16
C SER A 80 -4.32 -22.36 -29.02
N SER A 81 -5.34 -23.05 -28.53
CA SER A 81 -5.89 -24.29 -29.10
C SER A 81 -7.35 -24.20 -29.56
N SER A 82 -8.09 -23.11 -29.32
CA SER A 82 -9.45 -22.93 -29.86
C SER A 82 -9.90 -21.45 -29.88
N PRO A 83 -10.12 -20.83 -31.05
CA PRO A 83 -10.42 -19.40 -31.15
C PRO A 83 -11.91 -19.01 -30.97
N SER A 84 -12.76 -19.78 -30.28
CA SER A 84 -14.21 -19.48 -30.31
C SER A 84 -15.04 -19.85 -29.07
N LEU A 85 -14.50 -19.68 -27.86
CA LEU A 85 -15.36 -19.66 -26.66
C LEU A 85 -15.89 -18.23 -26.43
N PRO A 86 -17.15 -18.09 -25.94
CA PRO A 86 -17.71 -16.78 -25.66
C PRO A 86 -16.88 -16.06 -24.59
N PRO A 87 -16.82 -14.72 -24.61
CA PRO A 87 -16.15 -13.96 -23.57
C PRO A 87 -16.80 -14.24 -22.20
N ILE A 88 -16.02 -14.12 -21.13
CA ILE A 88 -16.55 -14.21 -19.78
C ILE A 88 -16.88 -12.80 -19.32
N CYS A 89 -18.15 -12.58 -18.98
CA CYS A 89 -18.63 -11.29 -18.49
C CYS A 89 -18.62 -11.24 -16.96
N VAL A 90 -18.57 -10.02 -16.42
CA VAL A 90 -18.63 -9.81 -14.99
C VAL A 90 -19.94 -10.29 -14.38
N SER A 91 -19.88 -10.78 -13.15
CA SER A 91 -21.06 -11.18 -12.37
C SER A 91 -20.89 -10.83 -10.89
N SER A 92 -22.00 -10.72 -10.16
CA SER A 92 -22.01 -10.21 -8.77
C SER A 92 -22.05 -11.33 -7.72
N ASP A 93 -21.45 -12.48 -8.02
CA ASP A 93 -21.52 -13.72 -7.23
C ASP A 93 -20.12 -14.20 -6.82
N ALA A 94 -19.21 -13.28 -6.48
CA ALA A 94 -17.89 -13.64 -5.98
C ALA A 94 -17.95 -14.50 -4.72
N ASP A 95 -17.07 -15.51 -4.68
CA ASP A 95 -16.90 -16.40 -3.54
C ASP A 95 -16.05 -15.73 -2.46
N LEU A 96 -16.43 -15.88 -1.18
CA LEU A 96 -15.61 -15.42 -0.05
C LEU A 96 -14.22 -16.05 -0.02
N VAL A 97 -14.10 -17.26 -0.60
CA VAL A 97 -12.86 -18.00 -0.75
C VAL A 97 -12.75 -18.50 -2.20
N VAL A 98 -11.85 -17.88 -2.95
CA VAL A 98 -11.53 -18.28 -4.33
C VAL A 98 -10.78 -19.62 -4.37
N PRO A 99 -10.84 -20.39 -5.48
CA PRO A 99 -10.24 -21.74 -5.53
C PRO A 99 -8.72 -21.77 -5.40
N SER A 100 -8.06 -20.74 -5.92
CA SER A 100 -6.62 -20.59 -6.04
C SER A 100 -6.27 -19.11 -6.19
N ASP A 101 -4.99 -18.82 -6.05
CA ASP A 101 -4.41 -17.50 -6.24
C ASP A 101 -4.21 -17.21 -7.74
N PRO A 102 -4.85 -16.19 -8.32
CA PRO A 102 -4.65 -15.84 -9.73
C PRO A 102 -3.24 -15.31 -9.98
N GLY A 103 -2.78 -15.37 -11.23
CA GLY A 103 -1.47 -14.82 -11.60
C GLY A 103 -1.44 -13.30 -11.44
N HIS A 104 -0.43 -12.78 -10.76
CA HIS A 104 -0.23 -11.34 -10.53
C HIS A 104 1.26 -10.97 -10.52
N SER A 105 2.09 -11.78 -11.19
CA SER A 105 3.47 -11.41 -11.52
C SER A 105 3.49 -10.23 -12.50
N PHE A 106 4.62 -9.53 -12.63
CA PHE A 106 4.76 -8.41 -13.57
C PHE A 106 4.33 -8.80 -15.00
N GLU A 107 4.70 -9.99 -15.44
CA GLU A 107 4.34 -10.57 -16.74
C GLU A 107 2.85 -10.88 -16.86
N ASP A 108 2.24 -11.42 -15.80
CA ASP A 108 0.79 -11.66 -15.77
C ASP A 108 0.03 -10.34 -15.86
N VAL A 109 0.46 -9.30 -15.13
CA VAL A 109 -0.21 -8.00 -15.17
C VAL A 109 -0.05 -7.33 -16.53
N LEU A 110 1.09 -7.47 -17.20
CA LEU A 110 1.24 -7.01 -18.58
C LEU A 110 0.26 -7.73 -19.53
N ASP A 111 0.09 -9.04 -19.36
CA ASP A 111 -0.86 -9.83 -20.13
C ASP A 111 -2.29 -9.32 -19.90
N GLN A 112 -2.66 -9.16 -18.63
CA GLN A 112 -3.97 -8.68 -18.20
C GLN A 112 -4.32 -7.30 -18.75
N VAL A 113 -3.41 -6.35 -18.59
CA VAL A 113 -3.63 -4.93 -18.92
C VAL A 113 -3.54 -4.67 -20.43
N PHE A 114 -2.61 -5.30 -21.13
CA PHE A 114 -2.32 -4.97 -22.53
C PHE A 114 -2.70 -6.05 -23.53
N GLY A 115 -3.18 -7.21 -23.05
CA GLY A 115 -3.29 -8.39 -23.90
C GLY A 115 -1.92 -8.82 -24.43
N PHE A 116 -0.84 -8.54 -23.71
CA PHE A 116 0.54 -8.81 -24.12
C PHE A 116 1.29 -9.54 -23.03
N ARG A 117 1.58 -10.82 -23.24
CA ARG A 117 2.52 -11.56 -22.39
C ARG A 117 3.90 -11.55 -23.05
N PRO A 118 4.93 -11.00 -22.40
CA PRO A 118 6.27 -11.02 -22.98
C PRO A 118 6.78 -12.45 -23.12
N PRO A 119 7.57 -12.76 -24.16
CA PRO A 119 8.16 -14.08 -24.32
C PRO A 119 9.17 -14.37 -23.21
N ALA A 120 9.51 -15.65 -23.02
CA ALA A 120 10.52 -16.07 -22.06
C ALA A 120 11.84 -15.28 -22.24
N PRO A 121 12.57 -14.98 -21.15
CA PRO A 121 13.81 -14.22 -21.19
C PRO A 121 14.78 -14.81 -22.24
N ASN A 122 15.10 -14.04 -23.29
CA ASN A 122 16.13 -14.40 -24.26
C ASN A 122 17.25 -13.36 -24.20
N PRO A 123 18.50 -13.74 -23.86
CA PRO A 123 19.64 -12.82 -23.79
C PRO A 123 19.92 -12.04 -25.10
N ARG A 124 19.42 -12.54 -26.24
CA ARG A 124 19.63 -11.94 -27.57
C ARG A 124 18.53 -10.98 -28.02
N ASN A 125 17.34 -11.01 -27.42
CA ASN A 125 16.26 -10.09 -27.75
C ASN A 125 16.12 -9.04 -26.63
N GLN A 126 16.62 -7.84 -26.91
CA GLN A 126 16.48 -6.69 -26.02
C GLN A 126 15.00 -6.25 -25.98
N SER A 127 14.47 -6.05 -24.77
CA SER A 127 13.25 -5.31 -24.39
C SER A 127 12.11 -5.28 -25.42
N GLN A 128 11.07 -6.10 -25.20
CA GLN A 128 9.77 -5.85 -25.83
C GLN A 128 8.94 -4.96 -24.92
N SER A 129 8.56 -3.78 -25.42
CA SER A 129 7.63 -2.89 -24.72
C SER A 129 6.20 -3.32 -25.03
N PRO A 130 5.28 -3.26 -24.05
CA PRO A 130 3.86 -3.52 -24.31
C PRO A 130 3.28 -2.51 -25.31
N PRO A 131 2.13 -2.83 -25.94
CA PRO A 131 1.34 -1.85 -26.70
C PRO A 131 1.11 -0.55 -25.91
N PRO A 132 0.99 0.60 -26.60
CA PRO A 132 0.89 1.90 -25.93
C PRO A 132 -0.42 2.09 -25.15
N ASN A 133 -1.49 1.37 -25.52
CA ASN A 133 -2.81 1.53 -24.93
C ASN A 133 -3.22 0.29 -24.12
N PRO A 134 -3.56 0.43 -22.83
CA PRO A 134 -4.09 -0.67 -22.02
C PRO A 134 -5.52 -1.01 -22.47
N THR A 135 -5.74 -2.27 -22.87
CA THR A 135 -7.03 -2.79 -23.33
C THR A 135 -7.82 -3.48 -22.22
N MET A 136 -7.18 -3.79 -21.10
CA MET A 136 -7.75 -4.53 -19.96
C MET A 136 -8.34 -5.90 -20.38
N SER A 137 -7.77 -6.55 -21.39
CA SER A 137 -8.40 -7.68 -22.11
C SER A 137 -7.77 -9.05 -21.87
N GLY A 138 -6.77 -9.18 -21.00
CA GLY A 138 -6.02 -10.43 -20.81
C GLY A 138 -6.30 -11.18 -19.51
N PHE A 139 -7.25 -10.75 -18.68
CA PHE A 139 -7.52 -11.33 -17.36
C PHE A 139 -7.95 -12.79 -17.42
N VAL A 140 -8.89 -13.13 -18.29
CA VAL A 140 -9.34 -14.51 -18.49
C VAL A 140 -8.21 -15.37 -19.04
N ARG A 141 -7.43 -14.86 -20.00
CA ARG A 141 -6.27 -15.57 -20.55
C ARG A 141 -5.19 -15.84 -19.50
N SER A 142 -4.85 -14.84 -18.69
CA SER A 142 -3.89 -14.99 -17.60
C SER A 142 -4.38 -16.03 -16.59
N ALA A 143 -5.65 -15.96 -16.18
CA ALA A 143 -6.27 -16.93 -15.27
C ALA A 143 -6.26 -18.38 -15.81
N LEU A 144 -6.46 -18.57 -17.12
CA LEU A 144 -6.39 -19.88 -17.78
C LEU A 144 -5.02 -20.55 -17.63
N SER A 145 -3.95 -19.77 -17.54
CA SER A 145 -2.58 -20.29 -17.39
C SER A 145 -2.28 -20.84 -15.99
N VAL A 146 -3.10 -20.49 -15.00
CA VAL A 146 -2.94 -20.90 -13.59
C VAL A 146 -3.88 -22.06 -13.23
N ASP A 147 -5.18 -21.90 -13.47
CA ASP A 147 -6.18 -22.96 -13.28
C ASP A 147 -7.34 -22.74 -14.25
N GLY A 148 -7.23 -23.35 -15.43
CA GLY A 148 -8.20 -23.15 -16.51
C GLY A 148 -9.60 -23.68 -16.25
N ALA A 149 -9.82 -24.48 -15.22
CA ALA A 149 -11.15 -25.02 -14.91
C ALA A 149 -11.98 -24.06 -14.06
N ARG A 150 -11.35 -23.29 -13.17
CA ARG A 150 -12.08 -22.54 -12.12
C ARG A 150 -11.76 -21.05 -12.07
N LEU A 151 -10.52 -20.65 -12.36
CA LEU A 151 -10.12 -19.24 -12.24
C LEU A 151 -10.69 -18.28 -13.30
N PRO A 152 -10.88 -18.67 -14.58
CA PRO A 152 -11.37 -17.76 -15.61
C PRO A 152 -12.67 -17.03 -15.24
N SER A 153 -13.62 -17.75 -14.63
CA SER A 153 -14.84 -17.14 -14.12
C SER A 153 -14.61 -16.40 -12.80
N ALA A 154 -13.79 -16.95 -11.89
CA ALA A 154 -13.55 -16.36 -10.57
C ALA A 154 -12.94 -14.95 -10.65
N VAL A 155 -12.00 -14.71 -11.57
CA VAL A 155 -11.36 -13.38 -11.73
C VAL A 155 -12.29 -12.31 -12.28
N MET A 156 -13.40 -12.71 -12.94
CA MET A 156 -14.41 -11.80 -13.49
C MET A 156 -15.58 -11.55 -12.53
N ARG A 157 -15.68 -12.31 -11.44
CA ARG A 157 -16.73 -12.12 -10.43
C ARG A 157 -16.38 -10.94 -9.52
N GLY A 158 -17.37 -10.17 -9.09
CA GLY A 158 -17.24 -9.16 -8.04
C GLY A 158 -18.22 -9.40 -6.91
N PHE A 159 -17.92 -8.84 -5.74
CA PHE A 159 -18.76 -8.98 -4.56
C PHE A 159 -20.00 -8.11 -4.62
N THR A 160 -21.12 -8.63 -4.12
CA THR A 160 -22.27 -7.79 -3.78
C THR A 160 -21.98 -7.01 -2.50
N PRO A 161 -22.53 -5.79 -2.35
CA PRO A 161 -22.44 -5.00 -1.11
C PRO A 161 -22.80 -5.78 0.15
N ARG A 162 -23.78 -6.69 0.06
CA ARG A 162 -24.21 -7.53 1.18
C ARG A 162 -23.08 -8.38 1.76
N LEU A 163 -22.17 -8.89 0.92
CA LEU A 163 -21.04 -9.70 1.35
C LEU A 163 -19.86 -8.87 1.88
N LEU A 164 -19.90 -7.55 1.68
CA LEU A 164 -18.89 -6.60 2.15
C LEU A 164 -19.54 -5.53 3.05
N PRO A 165 -20.12 -5.91 4.19
CA PRO A 165 -20.88 -4.99 5.04
C PRO A 165 -20.03 -3.83 5.59
N SER A 166 -18.77 -4.10 5.98
CA SER A 166 -17.85 -3.07 6.47
C SER A 166 -17.52 -2.07 5.36
N PHE A 167 -17.12 -2.55 4.18
CA PHE A 167 -16.84 -1.64 3.06
C PHE A 167 -18.07 -0.90 2.56
N SER A 168 -19.24 -1.54 2.52
CA SER A 168 -20.48 -0.88 2.11
C SER A 168 -20.84 0.28 3.04
N ALA A 169 -20.71 0.07 4.35
CA ALA A 169 -20.96 1.10 5.35
C ALA A 169 -19.94 2.25 5.24
N LEU A 170 -18.64 1.94 5.11
CA LEU A 170 -17.60 2.95 5.00
C LEU A 170 -17.69 3.74 3.68
N ALA A 171 -17.95 3.06 2.56
CA ALA A 171 -18.10 3.67 1.25
C ALA A 171 -19.29 4.66 1.20
N ALA A 172 -20.42 4.30 1.80
CA ALA A 172 -21.57 5.21 1.91
C ALA A 172 -21.37 6.31 2.96
N GLY A 173 -20.54 6.06 3.98
CA GLY A 173 -20.33 6.94 5.13
C GLY A 173 -19.25 7.99 4.94
N PHE A 174 -18.23 7.72 4.11
CA PHE A 174 -17.01 8.53 4.01
C PHE A 174 -16.57 8.72 2.55
N ALA A 175 -15.27 8.59 2.25
CA ALA A 175 -14.72 8.79 0.91
C ALA A 175 -14.29 7.48 0.25
N VAL A 176 -14.70 7.25 -1.00
CA VAL A 176 -14.17 6.20 -1.88
C VAL A 176 -13.34 6.85 -2.98
N PHE A 177 -12.14 6.32 -3.22
CA PHE A 177 -11.31 6.69 -4.36
C PHE A 177 -11.55 5.69 -5.48
N ASP A 178 -12.19 6.12 -6.57
CA ASP A 178 -12.50 5.27 -7.72
C ASP A 178 -11.45 5.34 -8.83
N ARG A 179 -10.31 6.02 -8.56
CA ARG A 179 -9.12 6.05 -9.44
C ARG A 179 -7.81 5.98 -8.64
N TRP A 180 -7.71 5.03 -7.71
CA TRP A 180 -6.46 4.70 -7.02
C TRP A 180 -5.79 3.48 -7.64
N PHE A 181 -4.57 3.62 -8.15
CA PHE A 181 -3.86 2.55 -8.86
C PHE A 181 -2.72 1.97 -8.02
N SER A 182 -2.41 0.69 -8.22
CA SER A 182 -1.14 0.16 -7.72
C SER A 182 0.03 0.85 -8.44
N SER A 183 1.13 1.11 -7.73
CA SER A 183 2.23 1.94 -8.24
C SER A 183 2.98 1.32 -9.41
N ILE A 184 2.96 -0.01 -9.54
CA ILE A 184 3.51 -0.75 -10.69
C ILE A 184 2.60 -1.92 -11.09
N PRO A 185 2.63 -2.35 -12.37
CA PRO A 185 1.90 -3.54 -12.82
C PRO A 185 2.66 -4.80 -12.39
N GLY A 186 2.56 -5.18 -11.11
CA GLY A 186 3.32 -6.29 -10.55
C GLY A 186 2.86 -6.67 -9.14
N PRO A 187 3.59 -7.58 -8.49
CA PRO A 187 3.12 -8.26 -7.29
C PRO A 187 3.17 -7.37 -6.04
N THR A 188 2.69 -7.94 -4.94
CA THR A 188 2.61 -7.36 -3.59
C THR A 188 3.82 -6.55 -3.17
N GLN A 189 5.00 -7.16 -3.11
CA GLN A 189 6.16 -6.54 -2.45
C GLN A 189 6.64 -5.24 -3.09
N PRO A 190 6.90 -5.17 -4.40
CA PRO A 190 7.20 -3.90 -5.04
C PRO A 190 6.16 -2.82 -4.72
N ASN A 191 4.86 -3.12 -4.79
CA ASN A 191 3.80 -2.17 -4.51
C ASN A 191 3.75 -1.74 -3.03
N ARG A 192 3.93 -2.67 -2.08
CA ARG A 192 4.05 -2.35 -0.64
C ARG A 192 5.23 -1.43 -0.33
N LEU A 193 6.34 -1.52 -1.08
CA LEU A 193 7.48 -0.60 -0.93
C LEU A 193 7.10 0.84 -1.32
N PHE A 194 6.26 1.04 -2.34
CA PHE A 194 5.82 2.38 -2.75
C PHE A 194 4.98 3.09 -1.68
N LEU A 195 4.15 2.37 -0.91
CA LEU A 195 3.32 2.92 0.17
C LEU A 195 4.10 3.80 1.16
N TYR A 196 5.36 3.46 1.42
CA TYR A 196 6.17 4.13 2.45
C TYR A 196 7.49 4.70 1.95
N SER A 197 7.89 4.44 0.71
CA SER A 197 9.16 4.95 0.16
C SER A 197 9.05 5.59 -1.23
N ALA A 198 7.85 5.58 -1.84
CA ALA A 198 7.61 6.09 -3.19
C ALA A 198 8.53 5.48 -4.28
N THR A 199 9.16 4.32 -4.00
CA THR A 199 9.94 3.53 -4.95
C THR A 199 10.06 2.08 -4.46
N SER A 200 10.17 1.13 -5.37
CA SER A 200 10.61 -0.24 -5.08
C SER A 200 12.14 -0.40 -5.21
N HIS A 201 12.86 0.70 -5.41
CA HIS A 201 14.29 0.74 -5.69
C HIS A 201 14.70 -0.07 -6.93
N GLY A 202 13.79 -0.24 -7.90
CA GLY A 202 14.03 -1.07 -9.08
C GLY A 202 13.48 -2.50 -8.98
N ALA A 203 12.90 -2.92 -7.86
CA ALA A 203 12.27 -4.23 -7.78
C ALA A 203 10.96 -4.27 -8.58
N VAL A 204 10.79 -5.32 -9.39
CA VAL A 204 9.54 -5.63 -10.13
C VAL A 204 8.95 -6.98 -9.73
N ALA A 205 9.68 -7.73 -8.91
CA ALA A 205 9.37 -9.05 -8.42
C ALA A 205 10.17 -9.28 -7.13
N HIS A 206 10.08 -10.49 -6.60
CA HIS A 206 10.89 -10.97 -5.50
C HIS A 206 12.41 -10.85 -5.78
N ASP A 207 13.13 -10.04 -5.00
CA ASP A 207 14.59 -9.96 -5.02
C ASP A 207 15.17 -10.48 -3.72
N LYS A 208 15.49 -11.78 -3.70
CA LYS A 208 15.99 -12.49 -2.53
C LYS A 208 17.20 -11.81 -1.89
N LEU A 209 18.16 -11.34 -2.69
CA LEU A 209 19.38 -10.70 -2.17
C LEU A 209 19.06 -9.37 -1.47
N ARG A 210 18.16 -8.58 -2.06
CA ARG A 210 17.72 -7.32 -1.45
C ARG A 210 16.86 -7.52 -0.23
N LEU A 211 16.02 -8.55 -0.20
CA LEU A 211 15.22 -8.87 0.99
C LEU A 211 16.13 -9.24 2.17
N LEU A 212 17.20 -10.00 1.93
CA LEU A 212 18.23 -10.30 2.93
C LEU A 212 18.93 -9.00 3.36
N ALA A 213 19.47 -8.21 2.44
CA ALA A 213 20.16 -6.97 2.78
C ALA A 213 19.26 -5.90 3.44
N GLY A 214 17.95 -5.94 3.15
CA GLY A 214 17.00 -4.88 3.40
C GLY A 214 17.11 -3.77 2.35
N TYR A 215 15.95 -3.27 1.90
CA TYR A 215 15.85 -2.18 0.94
C TYR A 215 16.42 -0.88 1.53
N PRO A 216 17.38 -0.22 0.84
CA PRO A 216 18.17 0.87 1.42
C PRO A 216 17.53 2.25 1.32
N GLN A 217 16.48 2.39 0.49
CA GLN A 217 15.85 3.67 0.22
C GLN A 217 15.31 4.34 1.49
N ARG A 218 15.26 5.68 1.46
CA ARG A 218 14.62 6.48 2.49
C ARG A 218 13.11 6.24 2.47
N THR A 219 12.49 6.34 3.64
CA THR A 219 11.06 6.11 3.84
C THR A 219 10.41 7.33 4.47
N ILE A 220 9.07 7.37 4.46
CA ILE A 220 8.29 8.37 5.18
C ILE A 220 8.55 8.32 6.69
N PHE A 221 8.88 7.15 7.23
CA PHE A 221 9.26 6.98 8.63
C PHE A 221 10.53 7.76 8.98
N ASP A 222 11.51 7.81 8.06
CA ASP A 222 12.72 8.62 8.24
C ASP A 222 12.37 10.12 8.26
N SER A 223 11.51 10.57 7.33
CA SER A 223 11.06 11.96 7.29
C SER A 223 10.23 12.39 8.50
N LEU A 224 9.45 11.48 9.08
CA LEU A 224 8.78 11.71 10.37
C LEU A 224 9.79 11.78 11.52
N ALA A 225 10.78 10.87 11.53
CA ALA A 225 11.81 10.84 12.56
C ALA A 225 12.69 12.12 12.57
N ASP A 226 12.99 12.68 11.40
CA ASP A 226 13.71 13.96 11.26
C ASP A 226 12.96 15.15 11.92
N GLU A 227 11.63 15.06 12.00
CA GLU A 227 10.77 16.05 12.67
C GLU A 227 10.34 15.61 14.08
N SER A 228 10.95 14.55 14.62
CA SER A 228 10.58 13.96 15.92
C SER A 228 9.10 13.54 16.04
N LEU A 229 8.47 13.21 14.91
CA LEU A 229 7.12 12.66 14.88
C LEU A 229 7.20 11.14 15.01
N PRO A 230 6.57 10.54 16.04
CA PRO A 230 6.62 9.11 16.24
C PRO A 230 5.81 8.37 15.18
N PHE A 231 6.15 7.10 14.97
CA PHE A 231 5.33 6.14 14.23
C PHE A 231 5.24 4.83 15.01
N ALA A 232 4.25 4.00 14.67
CA ALA A 232 4.14 2.63 15.17
C ALA A 232 3.61 1.70 14.08
N VAL A 233 4.07 0.45 14.12
CA VAL A 233 3.61 -0.64 13.28
C VAL A 233 2.98 -1.70 14.20
N TYR A 234 1.69 -1.93 14.01
CA TYR A 234 0.90 -2.92 14.74
C TYR A 234 0.65 -4.11 13.83
N PHE A 235 1.17 -5.29 14.19
CA PHE A 235 1.15 -6.46 13.30
C PHE A 235 0.61 -7.71 13.99
N LYS A 236 -0.03 -8.59 13.20
CA LYS A 236 -0.58 -9.88 13.67
C LYS A 236 0.33 -11.08 13.39
N SER A 237 1.09 -11.05 12.29
CA SER A 237 2.06 -12.10 11.93
C SER A 237 3.49 -11.57 11.92
N ILE A 238 3.76 -10.67 10.99
CA ILE A 238 5.08 -10.10 10.72
C ILE A 238 4.87 -8.72 10.08
N PRO A 239 5.66 -7.69 10.47
CA PRO A 239 5.56 -6.39 9.85
C PRO A 239 6.37 -6.35 8.55
N THR A 240 5.70 -6.19 7.41
CA THR A 240 6.33 -6.12 6.08
C THR A 240 7.24 -4.89 5.94
N THR A 241 6.99 -3.84 6.71
CA THR A 241 7.88 -2.68 6.81
C THR A 241 9.33 -3.04 7.23
N LEU A 242 9.59 -4.20 7.84
CA LEU A 242 10.95 -4.69 8.08
C LEU A 242 11.71 -5.10 6.80
N PHE A 243 11.09 -5.09 5.62
CA PHE A 243 11.82 -5.16 4.36
C PHE A 243 12.69 -3.93 4.12
N PHE A 244 12.39 -2.77 4.72
CA PHE A 244 13.27 -1.61 4.73
C PHE A 244 14.42 -1.81 5.71
N ARG A 245 15.66 -1.67 5.23
CA ARG A 245 16.86 -1.81 6.06
C ARG A 245 16.85 -0.84 7.25
N ARG A 246 16.37 0.39 7.02
CA ARG A 246 16.33 1.47 8.02
C ARG A 246 15.40 1.16 9.20
N LEU A 247 14.36 0.36 8.97
CA LEU A 247 13.43 -0.07 10.02
C LEU A 247 13.91 -1.28 10.83
N ARG A 248 15.05 -1.87 10.46
CA ARG A 248 15.73 -2.93 11.23
C ARG A 248 16.69 -2.37 12.29
N THR A 249 16.88 -1.06 12.35
CA THR A 249 17.78 -0.43 13.34
C THR A 249 17.26 -0.62 14.76
N VAL A 250 18.17 -0.63 15.75
CA VAL A 250 17.84 -0.74 17.17
C VAL A 250 16.81 0.32 17.57
N ARG A 251 16.93 1.55 17.06
CA ARG A 251 15.95 2.64 17.28
C ARG A 251 14.53 2.21 16.92
N ALA A 252 14.33 1.79 15.67
CA ALA A 252 13.02 1.44 15.14
C ALA A 252 12.52 0.12 15.73
N ALA A 253 13.30 -0.95 15.62
CA ALA A 253 12.95 -2.30 16.03
C ALA A 253 12.62 -2.42 17.53
N ALA A 254 13.30 -1.66 18.39
CA ALA A 254 13.04 -1.69 19.83
C ALA A 254 11.82 -0.85 20.26
N GLY A 255 11.43 0.15 19.47
CA GLY A 255 10.49 1.21 19.89
C GLY A 255 9.16 1.25 19.16
N SER A 256 9.11 0.79 17.91
CA SER A 256 8.01 1.15 16.99
C SER A 256 7.19 -0.05 16.51
N PHE A 257 7.50 -1.26 16.96
CA PHE A 257 6.84 -2.49 16.51
C PHE A 257 6.09 -3.17 17.66
N HIS A 258 4.80 -3.42 17.44
CA HIS A 258 3.87 -3.92 18.46
C HIS A 258 3.00 -5.03 17.89
N PHE A 259 2.72 -6.05 18.70
CA PHE A 259 1.66 -7.00 18.37
C PHE A 259 0.30 -6.30 18.43
N TYR A 260 -0.54 -6.51 17.42
CA TYR A 260 -1.79 -5.79 17.22
C TYR A 260 -2.79 -5.98 18.36
N ASP A 261 -3.11 -7.23 18.71
CA ASP A 261 -4.36 -7.61 19.41
C ASP A 261 -4.61 -6.81 20.70
N ASP A 262 -3.58 -6.61 21.53
CA ASP A 262 -3.71 -5.84 22.77
C ASP A 262 -3.24 -4.38 22.62
N THR A 263 -2.20 -4.13 21.82
CA THR A 263 -1.50 -2.85 21.86
C THR A 263 -2.22 -1.77 21.07
N PHE A 264 -2.73 -2.09 19.87
CA PHE A 264 -3.39 -1.11 19.03
C PHE A 264 -4.67 -0.57 19.69
N ARG A 265 -5.53 -1.48 20.18
CA ARG A 265 -6.75 -1.11 20.91
C ARG A 265 -6.44 -0.29 22.15
N SER A 266 -5.41 -0.67 22.90
CA SER A 266 -4.99 0.08 24.08
C SER A 266 -4.60 1.51 23.70
N HIS A 267 -3.71 1.68 22.72
CA HIS A 267 -3.27 3.00 22.28
C HIS A 267 -4.40 3.85 21.69
N ALA A 268 -5.31 3.24 20.92
CA ALA A 268 -6.49 3.93 20.39
C ALA A 268 -7.41 4.42 21.52
N ARG A 269 -7.70 3.56 22.51
CA ARG A 269 -8.54 3.88 23.67
C ARG A 269 -7.92 4.94 24.57
N THR A 270 -6.61 4.91 24.78
CA THR A 270 -5.91 5.88 25.65
C THR A 270 -5.50 7.16 24.93
N GLY A 271 -5.74 7.27 23.62
CA GLY A 271 -5.39 8.45 22.84
C GLY A 271 -3.88 8.65 22.65
N THR A 272 -3.14 7.55 22.51
CA THR A 272 -1.68 7.54 22.37
C THR A 272 -1.22 6.98 21.03
N LEU A 273 -2.09 6.95 20.02
CA LEU A 273 -1.65 6.63 18.66
C LEU A 273 -0.67 7.71 18.16
N PRO A 274 0.42 7.32 17.51
CA PRO A 274 1.41 8.24 16.95
C PRO A 274 0.95 8.86 15.62
N ALA A 275 1.76 9.78 15.09
CA ALA A 275 1.47 10.51 13.85
C ALA A 275 1.23 9.57 12.65
N LEU A 276 1.95 8.44 12.59
CA LEU A 276 1.70 7.37 11.62
C LEU A 276 1.58 6.02 12.32
N SER A 277 0.43 5.37 12.16
CA SER A 277 0.16 4.01 12.61
C SER A 277 -0.05 3.10 11.41
N VAL A 278 0.75 2.05 11.27
CA VAL A 278 0.59 1.05 10.22
C VAL A 278 -0.01 -0.21 10.81
N ILE A 279 -1.07 -0.73 10.19
CA ILE A 279 -1.69 -2.00 10.56
C ILE A 279 -1.28 -3.06 9.53
N GLU A 280 -0.68 -4.14 10.03
CA GLU A 280 -0.24 -5.29 9.24
C GLU A 280 -1.14 -6.50 9.58
N PRO A 281 -1.93 -7.00 8.61
CA PRO A 281 -2.83 -8.12 8.84
C PRO A 281 -2.08 -9.43 9.12
N ARG A 282 -2.86 -10.49 9.32
CA ARG A 282 -2.38 -11.87 9.46
C ARG A 282 -2.29 -12.52 8.08
N TYR A 283 -1.08 -12.88 7.70
CA TYR A 283 -0.76 -13.43 6.37
C TYR A 283 -0.82 -14.96 6.29
N PHE A 284 -0.94 -15.65 7.42
CA PHE A 284 -1.00 -17.11 7.48
C PHE A 284 -2.36 -17.57 7.98
N ASP A 285 -3.08 -18.35 7.17
CA ASP A 285 -4.42 -18.82 7.50
C ASP A 285 -4.37 -20.12 8.33
N VAL A 286 -4.46 -19.96 9.66
CA VAL A 286 -4.33 -21.07 10.63
C VAL A 286 -5.50 -21.10 11.63
N PRO A 287 -6.75 -21.26 11.16
CA PRO A 287 -7.93 -21.22 12.03
C PRO A 287 -7.96 -22.31 13.10
N SER A 288 -7.30 -23.46 12.91
CA SER A 288 -7.19 -24.48 13.97
C SER A 288 -6.45 -23.98 15.22
N ALA A 289 -5.65 -22.93 15.09
CA ALA A 289 -4.95 -22.24 16.18
C ALA A 289 -5.68 -20.95 16.61
N GLY A 290 -6.93 -20.74 16.17
CA GLY A 290 -7.70 -19.52 16.46
C GLY A 290 -7.19 -18.27 15.72
N ALA A 291 -6.40 -18.45 14.65
CA ALA A 291 -5.74 -17.35 13.95
C ALA A 291 -5.96 -17.44 12.42
N PRO A 292 -7.21 -17.27 11.93
CA PRO A 292 -7.47 -17.18 10.50
C PRO A 292 -6.81 -15.94 9.89
N ALA A 293 -6.37 -16.03 8.64
CA ALA A 293 -5.84 -14.88 7.91
C ALA A 293 -6.95 -13.82 7.70
N ASP A 294 -6.58 -12.54 7.77
CA ASP A 294 -7.49 -11.40 7.70
C ASP A 294 -6.96 -10.29 6.77
N ASP A 295 -6.15 -10.68 5.79
CA ASP A 295 -5.45 -9.83 4.82
C ASP A 295 -6.18 -9.69 3.46
N ASP A 296 -7.26 -10.46 3.23
CA ASP A 296 -7.99 -10.63 1.97
C ASP A 296 -7.24 -11.35 0.82
N HIS A 297 -5.99 -11.80 0.99
CA HIS A 297 -5.22 -12.46 -0.07
C HIS A 297 -5.92 -13.73 -0.57
N PRO A 298 -6.04 -14.03 -1.88
CA PRO A 298 -6.46 -15.35 -2.40
C PRO A 298 -5.68 -16.54 -1.82
N ALA A 299 -6.25 -17.59 -1.26
CA ALA A 299 -7.64 -17.96 -1.11
C ALA A 299 -8.07 -17.83 0.36
N HIS A 300 -7.68 -16.76 1.04
CA HIS A 300 -8.14 -16.41 2.37
C HIS A 300 -9.59 -15.89 2.31
N ASP A 301 -10.25 -16.00 3.46
CA ASP A 301 -11.66 -15.65 3.63
C ASP A 301 -11.85 -14.14 3.76
N VAL A 302 -12.46 -13.53 2.75
CA VAL A 302 -12.73 -12.08 2.70
C VAL A 302 -13.58 -11.59 3.89
N ALA A 303 -14.38 -12.48 4.51
CA ALA A 303 -15.12 -12.11 5.72
C ALA A 303 -14.19 -11.75 6.89
N GLN A 304 -12.98 -12.29 6.94
CA GLN A 304 -12.00 -11.95 7.98
C GLN A 304 -11.39 -10.57 7.76
N GLY A 305 -11.09 -10.16 6.52
CA GLY A 305 -10.66 -8.79 6.23
C GLY A 305 -11.75 -7.77 6.55
N GLN A 306 -13.04 -8.07 6.27
CA GLN A 306 -14.16 -7.24 6.71
C GLN A 306 -14.21 -7.06 8.24
N ARG A 307 -13.90 -8.11 9.00
CA ARG A 307 -13.82 -8.06 10.47
C ARG A 307 -12.63 -7.23 10.94
N LEU A 308 -11.46 -7.35 10.31
CA LEU A 308 -10.29 -6.52 10.63
C LEU A 308 -10.58 -5.03 10.39
N VAL A 309 -11.20 -4.69 9.26
CA VAL A 309 -11.58 -3.31 8.93
C VAL A 309 -12.56 -2.74 9.95
N LYS A 310 -13.59 -3.52 10.33
CA LYS A 310 -14.52 -3.16 11.40
C LYS A 310 -13.79 -2.94 12.71
N ASP A 311 -12.89 -3.84 13.06
CA ASP A 311 -12.13 -3.77 14.31
C ASP A 311 -11.26 -2.52 14.41
N VAL A 312 -10.53 -2.20 13.35
CA VAL A 312 -9.70 -1.00 13.27
C VAL A 312 -10.57 0.25 13.34
N TYR A 313 -11.66 0.31 12.57
CA TYR A 313 -12.59 1.43 12.58
C TYR A 313 -13.15 1.69 13.98
N GLU A 314 -13.69 0.66 14.64
CA GLU A 314 -14.37 0.81 15.93
C GLU A 314 -13.40 1.18 17.05
N ALA A 315 -12.16 0.64 17.01
CA ALA A 315 -11.11 1.04 17.94
C ALA A 315 -10.78 2.54 17.82
N LEU A 316 -10.69 3.07 16.60
CA LEU A 316 -10.43 4.49 16.35
C LEU A 316 -11.63 5.36 16.70
N ARG A 317 -12.84 4.91 16.33
CA ARG A 317 -14.10 5.63 16.52
C ARG A 317 -14.45 5.82 17.99
N ALA A 318 -14.10 4.85 18.83
CA ALA A 318 -14.27 4.92 20.29
C ALA A 318 -13.14 5.69 21.00
N GLY A 319 -12.03 5.96 20.30
CA GLY A 319 -10.86 6.62 20.88
C GLY A 319 -11.01 8.14 20.97
N PRO A 320 -10.35 8.81 21.96
CA PRO A 320 -10.39 10.26 22.11
C PRO A 320 -9.69 11.02 20.96
N GLN A 321 -8.90 10.32 20.14
CA GLN A 321 -8.24 10.87 18.95
C GLN A 321 -9.10 10.77 17.67
N TRP A 322 -10.35 10.32 17.73
CA TRP A 322 -11.22 10.18 16.55
C TRP A 322 -11.27 11.44 15.67
N ASN A 323 -11.47 12.61 16.28
CA ASN A 323 -11.57 13.90 15.57
C ASN A 323 -10.24 14.40 14.99
N SER A 324 -9.12 13.71 15.22
CA SER A 324 -7.82 14.06 14.64
C SER A 324 -7.20 12.88 13.86
N THR A 325 -8.00 11.86 13.55
CA THR A 325 -7.54 10.65 12.88
C THR A 325 -8.03 10.59 11.44
N LEU A 326 -7.14 10.16 10.55
CA LEU A 326 -7.46 9.67 9.21
C LEU A 326 -7.14 8.18 9.15
N LEU A 327 -8.14 7.35 8.86
CA LEU A 327 -7.94 5.95 8.50
C LEU A 327 -7.96 5.80 6.98
N ILE A 328 -6.93 5.14 6.43
CA ILE A 328 -6.80 4.76 5.03
C ILE A 328 -6.87 3.24 4.98
N VAL A 329 -7.88 2.71 4.30
CA VAL A 329 -7.98 1.28 3.97
C VAL A 329 -7.75 1.14 2.47
N THR A 330 -6.70 0.41 2.10
CA THR A 330 -6.29 0.22 0.71
C THR A 330 -5.81 -1.20 0.47
N TYR A 331 -5.36 -1.50 -0.75
CA TYR A 331 -4.74 -2.76 -1.13
C TYR A 331 -3.38 -2.49 -1.77
N ASP A 332 -2.49 -3.48 -1.71
CA ASP A 332 -1.19 -3.47 -2.36
C ASP A 332 -1.30 -3.54 -3.90
N GLU A 333 -2.06 -4.46 -4.44
CA GLU A 333 -2.30 -4.68 -5.87
C GLU A 333 -3.61 -5.46 -6.10
N HIS A 334 -3.91 -5.81 -7.35
CA HIS A 334 -5.25 -6.26 -7.76
C HIS A 334 -5.47 -7.78 -7.70
N GLY A 335 -4.43 -8.57 -7.47
CA GLY A 335 -4.47 -10.02 -7.28
C GLY A 335 -4.84 -10.81 -8.53
N GLY A 336 -4.71 -10.20 -9.71
CA GLY A 336 -5.15 -10.78 -10.98
C GLY A 336 -6.68 -10.74 -11.20
N PHE A 337 -7.44 -10.07 -10.33
CA PHE A 337 -8.88 -9.85 -10.51
C PHE A 337 -9.14 -8.72 -11.51
N TYR A 338 -10.21 -8.88 -12.29
CA TYR A 338 -10.56 -7.95 -13.34
C TYR A 338 -10.85 -6.54 -12.80
N ASP A 339 -10.38 -5.54 -13.54
CA ASP A 339 -10.85 -4.16 -13.44
C ASP A 339 -10.99 -3.59 -14.85
N HIS A 340 -12.06 -2.84 -15.08
CA HIS A 340 -12.38 -2.31 -16.40
C HIS A 340 -11.62 -1.01 -16.72
N VAL A 341 -11.07 -0.32 -15.72
CA VAL A 341 -10.44 0.99 -15.92
C VAL A 341 -9.02 0.83 -16.44
N ALA A 342 -8.79 1.41 -17.62
CA ALA A 342 -7.47 1.53 -18.23
C ALA A 342 -6.43 2.16 -17.27
N THR A 343 -5.27 1.50 -17.15
CA THR A 343 -4.19 1.96 -16.25
C THR A 343 -3.46 3.19 -16.82
N PRO A 344 -2.97 4.11 -15.97
CA PRO A 344 -2.18 5.24 -16.42
C PRO A 344 -0.81 4.83 -16.99
N VAL A 345 -0.55 5.22 -18.24
CA VAL A 345 0.69 4.89 -18.99
C VAL A 345 1.45 6.13 -19.50
N ALA A 346 0.94 7.33 -19.25
CA ALA A 346 1.50 8.58 -19.76
C ALA A 346 1.82 9.55 -18.62
N GLY A 347 2.99 10.20 -18.71
CA GLY A 347 3.41 11.23 -17.75
C GLY A 347 3.69 10.72 -16.33
N VAL A 348 3.81 9.41 -16.15
CA VAL A 348 4.18 8.74 -14.89
C VAL A 348 5.72 8.79 -14.78
N PRO A 349 6.33 9.55 -13.84
CA PRO A 349 7.78 9.70 -13.80
C PRO A 349 8.49 8.47 -13.24
N SER A 350 9.70 8.14 -13.70
CA SER A 350 10.54 7.19 -12.95
C SER A 350 10.85 7.78 -11.56
N PRO A 351 10.68 7.03 -10.45
CA PRO A 351 10.84 7.59 -9.10
C PRO A 351 12.26 8.07 -8.85
N ASP A 352 13.24 7.22 -9.14
CA ASP A 352 14.66 7.37 -8.77
C ASP A 352 15.62 7.10 -9.94
N ALA A 353 15.09 7.03 -11.17
CA ALA A 353 15.82 6.67 -12.40
C ALA A 353 16.44 5.26 -12.39
N VAL A 354 16.13 4.42 -11.40
CA VAL A 354 16.54 3.02 -11.37
C VAL A 354 15.61 2.21 -12.26
N ARG A 355 16.19 1.40 -13.15
CA ARG A 355 15.42 0.47 -13.99
C ARG A 355 15.29 -0.88 -13.32
N GLY A 356 14.21 -1.58 -13.66
CA GLY A 356 14.01 -2.96 -13.29
C GLY A 356 15.10 -3.89 -13.83
N PRO A 357 15.26 -5.08 -13.26
CA PRO A 357 16.20 -6.07 -13.75
C PRO A 357 15.82 -6.61 -15.14
N LEU A 358 16.70 -7.46 -15.69
CA LEU A 358 16.35 -8.33 -16.79
C LEU A 358 15.11 -9.18 -16.45
N PRO A 359 14.28 -9.54 -17.45
CA PRO A 359 14.45 -9.21 -18.88
C PRO A 359 13.83 -7.86 -19.29
N PHE A 360 13.03 -7.22 -18.44
CA PHE A 360 12.13 -6.14 -18.88
C PHE A 360 12.75 -4.74 -18.85
N PHE A 361 13.74 -4.50 -18.00
CA PHE A 361 14.30 -3.15 -17.79
C PHE A 361 13.22 -2.09 -17.56
N PHE A 362 12.19 -2.46 -16.78
CA PHE A 362 11.04 -1.62 -16.54
C PHE A 362 11.47 -0.25 -16.02
N LYS A 363 11.01 0.82 -16.67
CA LYS A 363 11.43 2.19 -16.37
C LYS A 363 10.66 2.82 -15.20
N PHE A 364 9.64 2.14 -14.69
CA PHE A 364 8.69 2.69 -13.73
C PHE A 364 7.96 3.91 -14.30
N ASP A 365 7.55 3.82 -15.57
CA ASP A 365 6.90 4.89 -16.34
C ASP A 365 5.40 4.63 -16.63
N ARG A 366 4.79 3.73 -15.84
CA ARG A 366 3.36 3.39 -15.86
C ARG A 366 2.95 2.80 -14.53
N LEU A 367 1.66 2.88 -14.23
CA LEU A 367 1.04 2.30 -13.04
C LEU A 367 0.47 0.91 -13.32
N GLY A 368 0.07 0.22 -12.26
CA GLY A 368 -0.67 -1.03 -12.30
C GLY A 368 -2.19 -0.81 -12.31
N VAL A 369 -2.91 -1.87 -11.95
CA VAL A 369 -4.39 -1.91 -11.98
C VAL A 369 -4.96 -1.15 -10.79
N ARG A 370 -6.19 -0.66 -10.95
CA ARG A 370 -6.93 0.05 -9.90
C ARG A 370 -7.22 -0.88 -8.71
N VAL A 371 -7.04 -0.35 -7.51
CA VAL A 371 -7.26 -1.04 -6.23
C VAL A 371 -8.30 -0.31 -5.37
N PRO A 372 -9.05 -1.01 -4.50
CA PRO A 372 -9.97 -0.38 -3.56
C PRO A 372 -9.22 0.58 -2.64
N THR A 373 -9.72 1.80 -2.46
CA THR A 373 -9.21 2.72 -1.43
C THR A 373 -10.36 3.51 -0.81
N ILE A 374 -10.50 3.40 0.51
CA ILE A 374 -11.52 4.08 1.31
C ILE A 374 -10.81 4.91 2.38
N MET A 375 -11.20 6.18 2.51
CA MET A 375 -10.68 7.08 3.53
C MET A 375 -11.77 7.47 4.51
N VAL A 376 -11.43 7.43 5.79
CA VAL A 376 -12.36 7.56 6.90
C VAL A 376 -11.83 8.60 7.89
N SER A 377 -12.63 9.64 8.12
CA SER A 377 -12.39 10.69 9.11
C SER A 377 -13.68 11.47 9.31
N PRO A 378 -13.96 12.00 10.52
CA PRO A 378 -15.14 12.86 10.71
C PRO A 378 -15.03 14.18 9.93
N TRP A 379 -13.86 14.54 9.39
CA TRP A 379 -13.67 15.71 8.53
C TRP A 379 -14.05 15.49 7.06
N ILE A 380 -14.36 14.26 6.67
CA ILE A 380 -14.75 13.91 5.30
C ILE A 380 -16.27 13.98 5.17
N LYS A 381 -16.78 14.69 4.14
CA LYS A 381 -18.21 14.72 3.83
C LYS A 381 -18.76 13.30 3.59
N LYS A 382 -20.01 13.09 3.96
CA LYS A 382 -20.68 11.79 3.78
C LYS A 382 -20.85 11.48 2.30
N GLY A 383 -20.48 10.26 1.89
CA GLY A 383 -20.67 9.78 0.51
C GLY A 383 -19.78 10.47 -0.52
N THR A 384 -18.60 10.93 -0.11
CA THR A 384 -17.62 11.52 -1.01
C THR A 384 -17.09 10.48 -1.99
N VAL A 385 -17.04 10.82 -3.28
CA VAL A 385 -16.34 10.02 -4.29
C VAL A 385 -15.22 10.87 -4.87
N VAL A 386 -14.02 10.32 -4.88
CA VAL A 386 -12.81 10.99 -5.35
C VAL A 386 -12.32 10.27 -6.60
N GLY A 387 -12.43 10.95 -7.73
CA GLY A 387 -11.90 10.49 -9.02
C GLY A 387 -10.47 10.95 -9.25
N ARG A 388 -10.21 11.55 -10.41
CA ARG A 388 -8.90 12.11 -10.73
C ARG A 388 -8.55 13.24 -9.74
N PRO A 389 -7.25 13.43 -9.39
CA PRO A 389 -6.83 14.56 -8.58
C PRO A 389 -7.28 15.89 -9.23
N PRO A 390 -8.10 16.71 -8.56
CA PRO A 390 -8.65 17.92 -9.17
C PRO A 390 -7.56 18.99 -9.42
N ASN A 391 -6.56 19.05 -8.53
CA ASN A 391 -5.41 19.94 -8.60
C ASN A 391 -4.12 19.14 -8.32
N GLY A 392 -3.87 18.09 -9.10
CA GLY A 392 -2.64 17.32 -8.97
C GLY A 392 -1.38 18.18 -9.23
N PRO A 393 -0.20 17.79 -8.71
CA PRO A 393 1.06 18.49 -9.00
C PRO A 393 1.33 18.70 -10.49
N THR A 394 0.82 17.79 -11.33
CA THR A 394 0.84 17.87 -12.78
C THR A 394 -0.51 17.46 -13.37
N ALA A 395 -0.76 17.79 -14.65
CA ALA A 395 -1.97 17.38 -15.35
C ALA A 395 -2.13 15.85 -15.52
N THR A 396 -1.03 15.09 -15.38
CA THR A 396 -1.04 13.62 -15.49
C THR A 396 -1.06 12.92 -14.14
N SER A 397 -1.02 13.67 -13.03
CA SER A 397 -1.03 13.11 -11.68
C SER A 397 -2.26 12.23 -11.45
N GLU A 398 -2.04 11.08 -10.83
CA GLU A 398 -3.07 10.12 -10.43
C GLU A 398 -2.91 9.80 -8.94
N TYR A 399 -3.92 9.17 -8.36
CA TYR A 399 -3.79 8.57 -7.03
C TYR A 399 -3.17 7.18 -7.16
N GLU A 400 -2.11 6.94 -6.40
CA GLU A 400 -1.42 5.66 -6.27
C GLU A 400 -0.69 5.63 -4.92
N HIS A 401 0.00 4.53 -4.58
CA HIS A 401 0.53 4.33 -3.21
C HIS A 401 1.42 5.46 -2.70
N SER A 402 2.16 6.15 -3.57
CA SER A 402 3.00 7.29 -3.17
C SER A 402 2.21 8.58 -2.88
N SER A 403 0.91 8.59 -3.16
CA SER A 403 -0.03 9.62 -2.69
C SER A 403 -0.12 9.67 -1.16
N ILE A 404 0.12 8.54 -0.47
CA ILE A 404 0.17 8.47 0.99
C ILE A 404 1.34 9.28 1.56
N PRO A 405 2.63 8.98 1.24
CA PRO A 405 3.75 9.77 1.74
C PRO A 405 3.71 11.22 1.25
N ALA A 406 3.24 11.49 0.02
CA ALA A 406 3.04 12.85 -0.49
C ALA A 406 2.07 13.66 0.38
N THR A 407 0.93 13.05 0.77
CA THR A 407 -0.06 13.72 1.61
C THR A 407 0.41 13.83 3.05
N ILE A 408 1.06 12.81 3.61
CA ILE A 408 1.66 12.85 4.96
C ILE A 408 2.65 14.03 5.08
N LYS A 409 3.51 14.20 4.07
CA LYS A 409 4.44 15.35 4.01
C LYS A 409 3.71 16.68 4.12
N LYS A 410 2.60 16.85 3.42
CA LYS A 410 1.81 18.08 3.44
C LYS A 410 1.07 18.30 4.76
N ILE A 411 0.33 17.30 5.26
CA ILE A 411 -0.49 17.48 6.47
C ILE A 411 0.33 17.75 7.73
N PHE A 412 1.56 17.20 7.80
CA PHE A 412 2.48 17.42 8.91
C PHE A 412 3.53 18.49 8.61
N ASN A 413 3.46 19.12 7.43
CA ASN A 413 4.37 20.18 7.01
C ASN A 413 5.86 19.78 7.18
N LEU A 414 6.21 18.57 6.73
CA LEU A 414 7.58 18.03 6.87
C LEU A 414 8.57 18.83 6.03
N ARG A 415 9.72 19.21 6.61
CA ARG A 415 10.73 20.04 5.93
C ARG A 415 11.58 19.25 4.93
N SER A 416 11.71 17.94 5.09
CA SER A 416 12.42 17.08 4.15
C SER A 416 11.82 17.19 2.75
N ASP A 417 12.60 17.10 1.68
CA ASP A 417 12.06 16.99 0.32
C ASP A 417 11.13 15.77 0.16
N PHE A 418 10.42 15.70 -0.97
CA PHE A 418 9.75 14.48 -1.39
C PHE A 418 10.76 13.32 -1.46
N LEU A 419 10.31 12.09 -1.20
CA LEU A 419 11.18 10.92 -1.15
C LEU A 419 11.77 10.63 -2.53
N THR A 420 10.97 10.81 -3.59
CA THR A 420 11.34 10.57 -4.98
C THR A 420 10.57 11.52 -5.92
N LYS A 421 10.75 11.37 -7.24
CA LYS A 421 9.91 12.07 -8.21
C LYS A 421 8.47 11.54 -8.26
N ARG A 422 8.22 10.35 -7.71
CA ARG A 422 6.91 9.71 -7.76
C ARG A 422 5.95 10.35 -6.77
N ASP A 423 6.35 10.57 -5.52
CA ASP A 423 5.49 11.26 -4.53
C ASP A 423 5.44 12.77 -4.75
N GLU A 424 6.45 13.38 -5.38
CA GLU A 424 6.35 14.76 -5.89
C GLU A 424 5.26 14.89 -6.98
N TRP A 425 5.09 13.86 -7.80
CA TRP A 425 4.09 13.82 -8.88
C TRP A 425 2.71 13.35 -8.44
N ALA A 426 2.63 12.47 -7.44
CA ALA A 426 1.39 11.81 -7.03
C ALA A 426 0.30 12.81 -6.60
N GLY A 427 -0.97 12.48 -6.84
CA GLY A 427 -2.08 13.27 -6.33
C GLY A 427 -2.09 13.28 -4.80
N THR A 428 -2.34 14.44 -4.19
CA THR A 428 -2.55 14.52 -2.74
C THR A 428 -4.02 14.72 -2.42
N PHE A 429 -4.44 14.30 -1.23
CA PHE A 429 -5.85 14.21 -0.84
C PHE A 429 -6.20 15.00 0.41
N GLU A 430 -5.36 15.96 0.81
CA GLU A 430 -5.63 16.83 1.96
C GLU A 430 -6.89 17.68 1.82
N HIS A 431 -7.33 17.94 0.59
CA HIS A 431 -8.51 18.74 0.31
C HIS A 431 -9.81 18.13 0.86
N ILE A 432 -9.95 16.79 0.90
CA ILE A 432 -11.23 16.16 1.28
C ILE A 432 -11.57 16.29 2.77
N PHE A 433 -10.59 16.66 3.61
CA PHE A 433 -10.78 16.90 5.04
C PHE A 433 -10.48 18.36 5.46
N THR A 434 -10.43 19.28 4.50
CA THR A 434 -10.41 20.74 4.75
C THR A 434 -11.70 21.44 4.29
N GLU A 435 -12.64 20.70 3.69
CA GLU A 435 -13.93 21.23 3.24
C GLU A 435 -14.92 21.55 4.37
N LEU A 436 -14.80 20.84 5.50
CA LEU A 436 -15.66 21.03 6.67
C LEU A 436 -15.01 22.00 7.66
N LYS A 437 -15.84 22.83 8.30
CA LYS A 437 -15.39 23.74 9.38
C LYS A 437 -15.29 23.04 10.73
N GLU A 438 -16.09 22.00 10.93
CA GLU A 438 -16.17 21.21 12.16
C GLU A 438 -16.27 19.71 11.81
N PRO A 439 -15.79 18.81 12.67
CA PRO A 439 -15.90 17.38 12.46
C PRO A 439 -17.37 16.94 12.53
N ARG A 440 -17.74 16.00 11.66
CA ARG A 440 -19.08 15.39 11.65
C ARG A 440 -19.35 14.62 12.95
N THR A 441 -20.53 14.81 13.48
CA THR A 441 -21.05 14.09 14.65
C THR A 441 -21.93 12.89 14.29
N ASP A 442 -22.23 12.69 13.00
CA ASP A 442 -23.10 11.61 12.49
C ASP A 442 -22.32 10.34 12.07
N CYS A 443 -21.03 10.26 12.38
CA CYS A 443 -20.20 9.10 12.05
C CYS A 443 -20.63 7.87 12.88
N PRO A 444 -20.89 6.71 12.25
CA PRO A 444 -21.44 5.54 12.94
C PRO A 444 -20.51 5.07 14.06
N GLU A 445 -21.06 4.70 15.21
CA GLU A 445 -20.25 4.21 16.33
C GLU A 445 -19.72 2.80 16.08
N THR A 446 -20.52 1.98 15.40
CA THR A 446 -20.18 0.61 15.00
C THR A 446 -20.46 0.39 13.52
N LEU A 447 -19.73 -0.54 12.89
CA LEU A 447 -20.05 -1.02 11.54
C LEU A 447 -20.99 -2.24 11.61
N PRO A 448 -21.71 -2.57 10.53
CA PRO A 448 -22.57 -3.75 10.53
C PRO A 448 -21.79 -5.05 10.79
N GLU A 449 -22.46 -6.03 11.37
CA GLU A 449 -21.86 -7.34 11.64
C GLU A 449 -21.49 -8.08 10.35
N VAL A 450 -20.50 -8.97 10.46
CA VAL A 450 -20.02 -9.83 9.36
C VAL A 450 -20.43 -11.28 9.66
N PRO A 451 -21.67 -11.69 9.32
CA PRO A 451 -22.23 -12.98 9.73
C PRO A 451 -21.72 -14.14 8.87
N PHE A 452 -20.90 -13.88 7.86
CA PHE A 452 -20.51 -14.90 6.89
C PHE A 452 -19.28 -15.67 7.34
N GLU A 453 -19.28 -16.97 7.05
CA GLU A 453 -18.13 -17.84 7.26
C GLU A 453 -17.68 -18.41 5.92
N ARG A 454 -16.38 -18.68 5.81
CA ARG A 454 -15.81 -19.42 4.68
C ARG A 454 -16.61 -20.69 4.38
N THR A 455 -16.80 -20.94 3.09
CA THR A 455 -17.41 -22.19 2.58
C THR A 455 -16.39 -23.29 2.33
N ARG A 456 -15.09 -22.97 2.40
CA ARG A 456 -13.97 -23.88 2.15
C ARG A 456 -13.02 -23.88 3.34
N PRO A 457 -12.45 -25.04 3.70
CA PRO A 457 -11.49 -25.12 4.80
C PRO A 457 -10.18 -24.39 4.46
N ALA A 458 -9.48 -23.91 5.49
CA ALA A 458 -8.12 -23.39 5.36
C ALA A 458 -7.18 -24.46 4.80
N LYS A 459 -6.19 -24.03 4.01
CA LYS A 459 -5.08 -24.88 3.56
C LYS A 459 -3.90 -24.79 4.53
N GLU A 460 -4.15 -24.89 5.84
CA GLU A 460 -3.10 -24.68 6.86
C GLU A 460 -1.98 -25.74 6.83
N HIS A 461 -2.23 -26.91 6.25
CA HIS A 461 -1.25 -27.97 5.97
C HIS A 461 -0.74 -27.97 4.53
N GLY A 462 -1.18 -27.01 3.72
CA GLY A 462 -0.74 -26.82 2.34
C GLY A 462 0.60 -26.09 2.25
N LEU A 463 1.09 -25.98 1.02
CA LEU A 463 2.27 -25.20 0.69
C LEU A 463 1.99 -23.70 0.84
N LEU A 464 3.06 -22.94 1.09
CA LEU A 464 3.02 -21.49 1.20
C LEU A 464 2.65 -20.83 -0.15
N SER A 465 2.01 -19.66 -0.10
CA SER A 465 2.01 -18.73 -1.23
C SER A 465 3.41 -18.17 -1.47
N ASP A 466 3.63 -17.52 -2.61
CA ASP A 466 4.92 -16.90 -2.87
C ASP A 466 5.23 -15.81 -1.85
N PHE A 467 4.28 -14.92 -1.57
CA PHE A 467 4.45 -13.89 -0.53
C PHE A 467 4.76 -14.48 0.85
N GLN A 468 4.04 -15.54 1.27
CA GLN A 468 4.32 -16.23 2.54
C GLN A 468 5.75 -16.80 2.59
N ARG A 469 6.32 -17.27 1.47
CA ARG A 469 7.74 -17.69 1.42
C ARG A 469 8.68 -16.51 1.68
N GLU A 470 8.38 -15.33 1.14
CA GLU A 470 9.19 -14.12 1.35
C GLU A 470 9.15 -13.67 2.82
N LEU A 471 8.00 -13.83 3.48
CA LEU A 471 7.85 -13.54 4.91
C LEU A 471 8.68 -14.50 5.76
N VAL A 472 8.70 -15.80 5.42
CA VAL A 472 9.57 -16.79 6.08
C VAL A 472 11.05 -16.45 5.86
N GLU A 473 11.42 -16.00 4.66
CA GLU A 473 12.78 -15.57 4.34
C GLU A 473 13.24 -14.36 5.15
N LEU A 474 12.37 -13.34 5.24
CA LEU A 474 12.63 -12.17 6.08
C LEU A 474 12.83 -12.59 7.54
N ALA A 475 11.93 -13.41 8.08
CA ALA A 475 12.02 -13.87 9.46
C ALA A 475 13.33 -14.66 9.70
N GLY A 476 13.69 -15.56 8.78
CA GLY A 476 14.92 -16.35 8.91
C GLY A 476 16.20 -15.53 8.79
N PHE A 477 16.19 -14.48 7.98
CA PHE A 477 17.30 -13.52 7.95
C PHE A 477 17.43 -12.77 9.27
N LEU A 478 16.33 -12.18 9.75
CA LEU A 478 16.32 -11.38 10.98
C LEU A 478 16.66 -12.23 12.22
N ASN A 479 16.33 -13.52 12.20
CA ASN A 479 16.66 -14.46 13.28
C ASN A 479 18.07 -15.06 13.17
N GLY A 480 18.81 -14.77 12.09
CA GLY A 480 20.17 -15.29 11.88
C GLY A 480 20.24 -16.73 11.38
N ASP A 481 19.11 -17.33 10.99
CA ASP A 481 19.03 -18.70 10.49
C ASP A 481 19.43 -18.83 9.00
N TYR A 482 19.53 -17.70 8.28
CA TYR A 482 19.95 -17.66 6.88
C TYR A 482 21.36 -18.24 6.62
N MET A 483 22.21 -18.30 7.66
CA MET A 483 23.56 -18.88 7.60
C MET A 483 23.56 -20.42 7.60
N LEU A 484 22.41 -21.05 7.86
CA LEU A 484 22.29 -22.51 7.85
C LEU A 484 21.94 -23.00 6.44
N ALA A 485 22.86 -23.73 5.82
CA ALA A 485 22.67 -24.31 4.49
C ALA A 485 21.39 -25.17 4.36
N SER A 486 20.98 -25.84 5.44
CA SER A 486 19.75 -26.64 5.50
C SER A 486 18.48 -25.78 5.56
N PHE A 487 18.48 -24.64 6.27
CA PHE A 487 17.32 -23.75 6.32
C PHE A 487 17.06 -23.10 4.95
N ALA A 488 18.12 -22.71 4.24
CA ALA A 488 18.03 -22.15 2.90
C ALA A 488 17.52 -23.15 1.84
N GLN A 489 17.70 -24.46 2.05
CA GLN A 489 17.33 -25.50 1.06
C GLN A 489 16.03 -26.27 1.41
N GLU A 490 15.76 -26.54 2.69
CA GLU A 490 14.67 -27.44 3.12
C GLU A 490 13.47 -26.72 3.73
N ALA A 491 13.69 -25.63 4.49
CA ALA A 491 12.62 -24.95 5.22
C ALA A 491 11.62 -24.23 4.28
N GLN A 492 12.03 -23.89 3.06
CA GLN A 492 11.19 -23.14 2.12
C GLN A 492 10.32 -24.01 1.20
N LYS A 493 10.76 -25.26 0.93
CA LYS A 493 10.09 -26.12 -0.05
C LYS A 493 9.02 -27.02 0.58
N ASN A 494 9.16 -27.35 1.86
CA ASN A 494 8.33 -28.36 2.52
C ASN A 494 7.57 -27.85 3.75
N MET A 495 7.71 -26.57 4.12
CA MET A 495 7.03 -26.01 5.27
C MET A 495 5.56 -25.74 4.95
N THR A 496 4.69 -26.21 5.84
CA THR A 496 3.25 -25.92 5.77
C THR A 496 2.95 -24.50 6.26
N VAL A 497 1.81 -23.92 5.86
CA VAL A 497 1.32 -22.61 6.34
C VAL A 497 1.34 -22.53 7.88
N LYS A 498 0.91 -23.59 8.57
CA LYS A 498 0.91 -23.67 10.04
C LYS A 498 2.29 -23.66 10.65
N GLN A 499 3.24 -24.39 10.05
CA GLN A 499 4.63 -24.39 10.51
C GLN A 499 5.30 -23.03 10.26
N ALA A 500 4.98 -22.38 9.14
CA ALA A 500 5.49 -21.06 8.78
C ALA A 500 5.00 -19.97 9.75
N ASP A 501 3.70 -19.93 10.05
CA ASP A 501 3.16 -18.99 11.05
C ASP A 501 3.90 -19.12 12.39
N ALA A 502 4.02 -20.35 12.89
CA ALA A 502 4.69 -20.62 14.16
C ALA A 502 6.18 -20.22 14.13
N TYR A 503 6.88 -20.48 13.02
CA TYR A 503 8.26 -20.09 12.82
C TYR A 503 8.43 -18.56 12.80
N VAL A 504 7.68 -17.88 11.94
CA VAL A 504 7.74 -16.44 11.72
C VAL A 504 7.47 -15.67 13.02
N ARG A 505 6.43 -16.05 13.77
CA ARG A 505 6.11 -15.41 15.05
C ARG A 505 7.26 -15.51 16.05
N ARG A 506 7.90 -16.68 16.17
CA ARG A 506 9.05 -16.87 17.08
C ARG A 506 10.27 -16.08 16.62
N ALA A 507 10.59 -16.13 15.33
CA ALA A 507 11.72 -15.41 14.73
C ALA A 507 11.61 -13.89 14.95
N ILE A 508 10.45 -13.31 14.63
CA ILE A 508 10.21 -11.86 14.79
C ILE A 508 10.20 -11.46 16.26
N THR A 509 9.55 -12.24 17.13
CA THR A 509 9.60 -11.99 18.58
C THR A 509 11.04 -11.94 19.09
N SER A 510 11.87 -12.89 18.67
CA SER A 510 13.27 -12.99 19.11
C SER A 510 14.08 -11.79 18.63
N PHE A 511 13.94 -11.40 17.35
CA PHE A 511 14.60 -10.23 16.78
C PHE A 511 14.22 -8.92 17.51
N LEU A 512 12.91 -8.71 17.77
CA LEU A 512 12.43 -7.52 18.47
C LEU A 512 12.87 -7.48 19.94
N GLN A 513 12.87 -8.63 20.63
CA GLN A 513 13.38 -8.73 22.00
C GLN A 513 14.88 -8.44 22.07
N ALA A 514 15.68 -8.98 21.15
CA ALA A 514 17.10 -8.71 21.07
C ALA A 514 17.38 -7.23 20.78
N SER A 515 16.58 -6.60 19.91
CA SER A 515 16.66 -5.15 19.66
C SER A 515 16.34 -4.32 20.91
N LYS A 516 15.30 -4.69 21.66
CA LYS A 516 14.98 -4.05 22.96
C LYS A 516 16.11 -4.23 23.98
N GLN A 517 16.71 -5.41 24.04
CA GLN A 517 17.84 -5.67 24.93
C GLN A 517 19.09 -4.89 24.53
N ALA A 518 19.42 -4.84 23.23
CA ALA A 518 20.53 -4.04 22.71
C ALA A 518 20.38 -2.57 23.08
N ARG A 519 19.18 -1.99 22.93
CA ARG A 519 18.90 -0.62 23.36
C ARG A 519 19.11 -0.41 24.86
N ARG A 520 18.65 -1.34 25.70
CA ARG A 520 18.85 -1.29 27.17
C ARG A 520 20.33 -1.35 27.57
N LEU A 521 21.15 -2.05 26.79
CA LEU A 521 22.60 -2.16 27.00
C LEU A 521 23.40 -0.98 26.41
N GLY A 522 22.73 0.05 25.89
CA GLY A 522 23.38 1.24 25.33
C GLY A 522 24.01 1.01 23.95
N ALA A 523 23.54 0.01 23.19
CA ALA A 523 23.98 -0.18 21.81
C ALA A 523 23.62 1.04 20.95
N ASN A 524 24.43 1.31 19.93
CA ASN A 524 24.17 2.38 18.97
C ASN A 524 22.79 2.18 18.33
N GLU A 525 21.91 3.19 18.48
CA GLU A 525 20.54 3.16 17.99
C GLU A 525 20.44 3.00 16.46
N SER A 526 21.46 3.40 15.71
CA SER A 526 21.54 3.24 14.24
C SER A 526 22.07 1.87 13.81
N ALA A 527 22.56 1.04 14.73
CA ALA A 527 23.00 -0.31 14.42
C ALA A 527 21.81 -1.24 14.16
N ILE A 528 22.04 -2.33 13.43
CA ILE A 528 21.07 -3.42 13.25
C ILE A 528 21.56 -4.60 14.09
N VAL A 529 20.66 -5.23 14.85
CA VAL A 529 21.02 -6.43 15.63
C VAL A 529 21.30 -7.60 14.70
N THR A 530 22.49 -8.17 14.81
CA THR A 530 22.86 -9.42 14.15
C THR A 530 22.59 -10.59 15.10
N MET A 531 21.56 -11.37 14.81
CA MET A 531 21.25 -12.59 15.55
C MET A 531 22.20 -13.73 15.16
N ARG A 532 22.56 -14.59 16.12
CA ARG A 532 23.24 -15.87 15.85
C ARG A 532 22.21 -16.99 15.87
N SER A 533 22.31 -17.95 14.96
CA SER A 533 21.36 -19.06 14.90
C SER A 533 21.36 -19.87 16.21
N SER A 534 20.17 -20.17 16.71
CA SER A 534 19.92 -20.95 17.93
C SER A 534 20.50 -22.37 17.91
N LEU A 535 20.83 -22.90 16.72
CA LEU A 535 21.47 -24.21 16.55
C LEU A 535 22.99 -24.17 16.82
N THR A 536 23.62 -23.00 16.75
CA THR A 536 25.06 -22.83 17.06
C THR A 536 25.31 -22.57 18.55
N SER A 537 24.30 -22.15 19.31
CA SER A 537 24.40 -21.89 20.76
C SER A 537 24.36 -23.15 21.63
N LYS A 538 24.16 -24.34 21.05
CA LYS A 538 24.13 -25.62 21.80
C LYS A 538 25.49 -26.31 21.95
N SER A 539 26.61 -25.75 21.45
CA SER A 539 27.91 -26.44 21.49
C SER A 539 28.91 -25.94 22.56
N THR A 540 28.51 -25.09 23.50
CA THR A 540 29.43 -24.59 24.54
C THR A 540 28.82 -24.70 25.94
N THR A 541 28.58 -25.93 26.37
CA THR A 541 28.58 -26.30 27.79
C THR A 541 29.40 -27.58 27.94
N SER A 542 30.72 -27.46 27.85
CA SER A 542 31.61 -28.37 28.55
C SER A 542 31.75 -27.83 29.98
N SER A 543 31.07 -28.48 30.92
CA SER A 543 31.21 -28.24 32.36
C SER A 543 32.66 -28.54 32.82
N PRO A 544 33.12 -27.91 33.92
CA PRO A 544 34.48 -28.07 34.45
C PRO A 544 34.81 -29.48 34.93
#